data_AF-A0AAD8SMJ0-F1
#
_entry.id   AF-A0AAD8SMJ0-F1
#
_cell.length_a   1.000
_cell.length_b   1.000
_cell.length_c   1.000
_cell.angle_alpha   90.00
_cell.angle_beta   90.00
_cell.angle_gamma   90.00
#
_symmetry.space_group_name_H-M   'P 1'
#
loop_
_entity.id
_entity.type
_entity.pdbx_description
1 polymer ?
#
loop_
_entity_poly.entity_id
_entity_poly.type
_entity_poly.pdbx_seq_one_letter_code
_entity_poly.pdbx_strand_id
1 'polypeptide(L)'
;MQEVAPVGPCCGPTINTIISSFYNPFAKHVLYCFTAGTNVRDHKREIDALKLKQAGVQEMIRINMHLLDAVPTEQARLWLESIDRAVSNEAANRLRYTQRYRFRGCCSPNCLGNYQISKRAVEELEDVKSLLGSVPGDNNITRAPYARAVENMLVDPAPMPRSREVIFEDVLQFIKSNDPNERIVGMWGPDKDDNTNLLKKINNSFLEQSLFDFVIFVPSPSDCSVTNIQSEIISRLGMKQEGNEATRATRICGQLENKNFLVIVDDLRQNLDLRAVAIPYPLGFVGEKKRKVVIMSLCGYRLLVI
;
A
#
# COMPACT_ATOMS: atom_id res chain seq x y z
N MET A 1 0.31 -7.81 59.56
CA MET A 1 -1.10 -8.22 59.41
C MET A 1 -1.96 -7.19 60.10
N GLN A 2 -2.70 -6.39 59.35
CA GLN A 2 -3.70 -5.47 59.89
C GLN A 2 -4.89 -5.56 58.94
N GLU A 3 -5.97 -6.15 59.43
CA GLU A 3 -7.21 -6.42 58.69
C GLU A 3 -7.81 -5.12 58.15
N VAL A 4 -8.04 -5.12 56.83
CA VAL A 4 -8.83 -4.11 56.14
C VAL A 4 -10.31 -4.49 56.33
N ALA A 5 -11.06 -3.62 57.00
CA ALA A 5 -12.50 -3.79 57.18
C ALA A 5 -13.23 -3.90 55.82
N PRO A 6 -14.26 -4.76 55.70
CA PRO A 6 -14.98 -4.93 54.46
C PRO A 6 -15.84 -3.69 54.18
N VAL A 7 -15.54 -2.99 53.08
CA VAL A 7 -16.42 -1.97 52.52
C VAL A 7 -17.62 -2.71 51.90
N GLY A 8 -18.70 -2.84 52.68
CA GLY A 8 -19.96 -3.41 52.21
C GLY A 8 -20.54 -2.63 51.02
N PRO A 9 -21.32 -3.29 50.14
CA PRO A 9 -21.83 -2.67 48.92
C PRO A 9 -23.00 -1.72 49.26
N CYS A 10 -22.75 -0.41 49.30
CA CYS A 10 -23.79 0.58 49.58
C CYS A 10 -24.87 0.71 48.48
N CYS A 11 -24.75 0.02 47.34
CA CYS A 11 -25.72 0.13 46.24
C CYS A 11 -26.02 -1.21 45.54
N GLY A 12 -25.99 -2.34 46.27
CA GLY A 12 -26.21 -3.68 45.71
C GLY A 12 -27.66 -4.00 45.28
N PRO A 13 -28.72 -3.53 45.99
CA PRO A 13 -30.11 -3.87 45.61
C PRO A 13 -30.86 -2.73 44.89
N THR A 14 -30.52 -1.46 45.17
CA THR A 14 -31.32 -0.29 44.74
C THR A 14 -31.25 -0.04 43.23
N ILE A 15 -30.17 -0.45 42.58
CA ILE A 15 -29.99 -0.31 41.13
C ILE A 15 -30.98 -1.22 40.38
N ASN A 16 -31.18 -2.46 40.84
CA ASN A 16 -32.11 -3.40 40.20
C ASN A 16 -33.58 -2.96 40.34
N THR A 17 -33.95 -2.29 41.43
CA THR A 17 -35.34 -1.83 41.66
C THR A 17 -35.71 -0.59 40.84
N ILE A 18 -34.76 0.30 40.55
CA ILE A 18 -35.01 1.46 39.67
C ILE A 18 -35.10 1.02 38.20
N ILE A 19 -34.42 -0.07 37.83
CA ILE A 19 -34.35 -0.58 36.45
C ILE A 19 -35.65 -1.29 36.02
N SER A 20 -36.41 -1.90 36.94
CA SER A 20 -37.62 -2.66 36.55
C SER A 20 -38.84 -1.80 36.18
N SER A 21 -38.86 -0.51 36.54
CA SER A 21 -40.05 0.35 36.40
C SER A 21 -40.06 1.26 35.17
N PHE A 22 -39.02 1.26 34.32
CA PHE A 22 -38.97 2.09 33.12
C PHE A 22 -38.37 1.36 31.92
N TYR A 23 -39.20 0.55 31.24
CA TYR A 23 -38.96 0.19 29.84
C TYR A 23 -39.23 1.43 28.97
N ASN A 24 -38.26 2.35 28.88
CA ASN A 24 -38.37 3.58 28.10
C ASN A 24 -36.96 4.08 27.68
N PRO A 25 -36.78 4.80 26.55
CA PRO A 25 -35.49 5.36 26.11
C PRO A 25 -34.79 6.21 27.19
N PHE A 26 -35.55 6.76 28.14
CA PHE A 26 -35.05 7.49 29.31
C PHE A 26 -34.13 6.65 30.21
N ALA A 27 -34.37 5.34 30.36
CA ALA A 27 -33.53 4.46 31.17
C ALA A 27 -32.10 4.38 30.61
N LYS A 28 -31.95 4.39 29.29
CA LYS A 28 -30.63 4.43 28.62
C LYS A 28 -29.86 5.72 28.92
N HIS A 29 -30.56 6.85 29.02
CA HIS A 29 -29.95 8.14 29.37
C HIS A 29 -29.55 8.22 30.86
N VAL A 30 -30.38 7.71 31.76
CA VAL A 30 -30.08 7.67 33.21
C VAL A 30 -28.89 6.76 33.50
N LEU A 31 -28.76 5.64 32.75
CA LEU A 31 -27.67 4.68 32.92
C LEU A 31 -26.28 5.32 32.74
N TYR A 32 -26.12 6.27 31.81
CA TYR A 32 -24.86 7.00 31.60
C TYR A 32 -24.34 7.75 32.84
N CYS A 33 -25.20 8.18 33.76
CA CYS A 33 -24.73 8.79 35.02
C CYS A 33 -23.96 7.81 35.90
N PHE A 34 -24.24 6.52 35.78
CA PHE A 34 -23.72 5.46 36.64
C PHE A 34 -22.69 4.56 35.95
N THR A 35 -22.66 4.53 34.61
CA THR A 35 -21.74 3.66 33.83
C THR A 35 -20.49 4.37 33.30
N ALA A 36 -20.24 5.63 33.66
CA ALA A 36 -19.11 6.40 33.14
C ALA A 36 -17.76 5.69 33.27
N GLY A 37 -17.50 5.02 34.40
CA GLY A 37 -16.25 4.27 34.61
C GLY A 37 -16.13 3.03 33.71
N THR A 38 -17.23 2.36 33.41
CA THR A 38 -17.24 1.23 32.46
C THR A 38 -17.03 1.74 31.05
N ASN A 39 -17.80 2.73 30.61
CA ASN A 39 -17.71 3.27 29.25
C ASN A 39 -16.33 3.89 28.95
N VAL A 40 -15.71 4.60 29.91
CA VAL A 40 -14.35 5.14 29.75
C VAL A 40 -13.31 4.02 29.66
N ARG A 41 -13.45 2.94 30.45
CA ARG A 41 -12.56 1.77 30.37
C ARG A 41 -12.71 1.03 29.05
N ASP A 42 -13.93 0.83 28.59
CA ASP A 42 -14.22 0.16 27.32
C ASP A 42 -13.66 0.99 26.15
N HIS A 43 -13.90 2.31 26.14
CA HIS A 43 -13.32 3.20 25.14
C HIS A 43 -11.78 3.15 25.12
N LYS A 44 -11.14 3.19 26.30
CA LYS A 44 -9.68 3.04 26.41
C LYS A 44 -9.19 1.71 25.84
N ARG A 45 -9.90 0.60 26.12
CA ARG A 45 -9.53 -0.73 25.63
C ARG A 45 -9.55 -0.79 24.11
N GLU A 46 -10.59 -0.26 23.48
CA GLU A 46 -10.68 -0.25 22.00
C GLU A 46 -9.64 0.68 21.39
N ILE A 47 -9.32 1.81 22.02
CA ILE A 47 -8.19 2.66 21.62
C ILE A 47 -6.85 1.91 21.68
N ASP A 48 -6.63 1.08 22.70
CA ASP A 48 -5.42 0.26 22.78
C ASP A 48 -5.35 -0.79 21.66
N ALA A 49 -6.48 -1.43 21.33
CA ALA A 49 -6.56 -2.34 20.19
C ALA A 49 -6.26 -1.60 18.87
N LEU A 50 -6.78 -0.38 18.70
CA LEU A 50 -6.53 0.45 17.53
C LEU A 50 -5.05 0.85 17.42
N LYS A 51 -4.38 1.18 18.53
CA LYS A 51 -2.94 1.48 18.56
C LYS A 51 -2.07 0.29 18.13
N LEU A 52 -2.45 -0.95 18.46
CA LEU A 52 -1.74 -2.13 17.98
C LEU A 52 -1.82 -2.24 16.45
N LYS A 53 -2.98 -1.95 15.86
CA LYS A 53 -3.15 -1.90 14.39
C LYS A 53 -2.39 -0.73 13.78
N GLN A 54 -2.41 0.44 14.42
CA GLN A 54 -1.64 1.63 14.02
C GLN A 54 -0.16 1.30 13.89
N ALA A 55 0.42 0.64 14.91
CA ALA A 55 1.82 0.26 14.92
C ALA A 55 2.18 -0.69 13.76
N GLY A 56 1.32 -1.66 13.46
CA GLY A 56 1.51 -2.56 12.31
C GLY A 56 1.54 -1.81 10.97
N VAL A 57 0.61 -0.88 10.76
CA VAL A 57 0.56 -0.07 9.53
C VAL A 57 1.77 0.87 9.43
N GLN A 58 2.16 1.53 10.52
CA GLN A 58 3.35 2.39 10.57
C GLN A 58 4.63 1.62 10.27
N GLU A 59 4.76 0.40 10.80
CA GLU A 59 5.92 -0.44 10.52
C GLU A 59 5.97 -0.88 9.05
N MET A 60 4.82 -1.24 8.48
CA MET A 60 4.74 -1.57 7.05
C MET A 60 5.12 -0.37 6.17
N ILE A 61 4.65 0.84 6.51
CA ILE A 61 5.06 2.08 5.84
C ILE A 61 6.58 2.24 5.93
N ARG A 62 7.16 2.08 7.12
CA ARG A 62 8.60 2.25 7.36
C ARG A 62 9.43 1.28 6.51
N ILE A 63 9.04 0.00 6.51
CA ILE A 63 9.70 -1.05 5.73
C ILE A 63 9.63 -0.74 4.23
N ASN A 64 8.43 -0.43 3.73
CA ASN A 64 8.21 -0.18 2.29
C ASN A 64 8.92 1.11 1.83
N MET A 65 8.94 2.16 2.66
CA MET A 65 9.72 3.37 2.38
C MET A 65 11.21 3.07 2.24
N HIS A 66 11.77 2.23 3.10
CA HIS A 66 13.21 1.94 3.09
C HIS A 66 13.61 0.98 1.96
N LEU A 67 12.82 -0.07 1.73
CA LEU A 67 13.18 -1.12 0.77
C LEU A 67 12.77 -0.74 -0.66
N LEU A 68 11.61 -0.10 -0.83
CA LEU A 68 10.96 0.07 -2.13
C LEU A 68 10.83 1.54 -2.56
N ASP A 69 11.35 2.49 -1.76
CA ASP A 69 11.09 3.93 -1.92
C ASP A 69 9.58 4.25 -2.02
N ALA A 70 8.74 3.39 -1.45
CA ALA A 70 7.30 3.53 -1.52
C ALA A 70 6.84 4.76 -0.72
N VAL A 71 5.68 5.29 -1.06
CA VAL A 71 5.09 6.45 -0.39
C VAL A 71 3.76 6.02 0.25
N PRO A 72 3.44 6.47 1.48
CA PRO A 72 2.11 6.25 2.06
C PRO A 72 1.01 6.75 1.14
N THR A 73 -0.07 6.00 1.05
CA THR A 73 -1.27 6.45 0.33
C THR A 73 -2.00 7.53 1.14
N GLU A 74 -2.88 8.28 0.47
CA GLU A 74 -3.73 9.25 1.15
C GLU A 74 -4.69 8.58 2.14
N GLN A 75 -5.21 7.41 1.78
CA GLN A 75 -6.06 6.63 2.67
C GLN A 75 -5.33 6.23 3.96
N ALA A 76 -4.07 5.77 3.86
CA ALA A 76 -3.28 5.42 5.03
C ALA A 76 -2.98 6.65 5.91
N ARG A 77 -2.67 7.80 5.31
CA ARG A 77 -2.45 9.05 6.03
C ARG A 77 -3.68 9.51 6.80
N LEU A 78 -4.81 9.62 6.11
CA LEU A 78 -6.08 10.05 6.73
C LEU A 78 -6.53 9.10 7.84
N TRP A 79 -6.28 7.79 7.66
CA TRP A 79 -6.55 6.80 8.70
C TRP A 79 -5.67 7.02 9.93
N LEU A 80 -4.36 7.20 9.75
CA LEU A 80 -3.43 7.49 10.86
C LEU A 80 -3.78 8.79 11.59
N GLU A 81 -4.07 9.87 10.87
CA GLU A 81 -4.51 11.14 11.46
C GLU A 81 -5.81 11.01 12.27
N SER A 82 -6.73 10.18 11.79
CA SER A 82 -7.99 9.91 12.50
C SER A 82 -7.77 9.16 13.81
N ILE A 83 -6.78 8.26 13.86
CA ILE A 83 -6.37 7.58 15.10
C ILE A 83 -5.78 8.60 16.08
N ASP A 84 -4.90 9.49 15.63
CA ASP A 84 -4.27 10.47 16.51
C ASP A 84 -5.32 11.40 17.15
N ARG A 85 -6.36 11.78 16.40
CA ARG A 85 -7.53 12.49 16.93
C ARG A 85 -8.29 11.65 17.97
N ALA A 86 -8.60 10.39 17.66
CA ALA A 86 -9.33 9.50 18.56
C ALA A 86 -8.58 9.26 19.89
N VAL A 87 -7.26 9.04 19.81
CA VAL A 87 -6.37 8.89 20.97
C VAL A 87 -6.35 10.15 21.82
N SER A 88 -6.27 11.32 21.19
CA SER A 88 -6.27 12.62 21.90
C SER A 88 -7.60 12.87 22.61
N ASN A 89 -8.72 12.57 21.94
CA ASN A 89 -10.07 12.71 22.50
C ASN A 89 -10.29 11.76 23.69
N GLU A 90 -9.91 10.49 23.56
CA GLU A 90 -9.96 9.51 24.65
C GLU A 90 -9.17 10.01 25.86
N ALA A 91 -7.91 10.42 25.65
CA ALA A 91 -7.04 10.86 26.73
C ALA A 91 -7.61 12.07 27.46
N ALA A 92 -8.16 13.05 26.73
CA ALA A 92 -8.83 14.21 27.30
C ALA A 92 -10.08 13.82 28.10
N ASN A 93 -10.91 12.91 27.58
CA ASN A 93 -12.12 12.45 28.27
C ASN A 93 -11.78 11.64 29.54
N ARG A 94 -10.76 10.78 29.47
CA ARG A 94 -10.26 10.01 30.62
C ARG A 94 -9.61 10.92 31.66
N LEU A 95 -8.87 11.96 31.25
CA LEU A 95 -8.34 12.94 32.18
C LEU A 95 -9.46 13.66 32.95
N ARG A 96 -10.51 14.11 32.24
CA ARG A 96 -11.71 14.70 32.86
C ARG A 96 -12.38 13.74 33.84
N TYR A 97 -12.39 12.43 33.54
CA TYR A 97 -12.94 11.42 34.42
C TYR A 97 -12.10 11.24 35.70
N THR A 98 -10.79 11.09 35.56
CA THR A 98 -9.88 10.86 36.70
C THR A 98 -9.76 12.08 37.64
N GLN A 99 -9.79 13.30 37.11
CA GLN A 99 -9.66 14.53 37.91
C GLN A 99 -10.89 14.83 38.78
N ARG A 100 -12.04 14.21 38.49
CA ARG A 100 -13.29 14.43 39.24
C ARG A 100 -13.29 13.84 40.66
N TYR A 101 -12.34 12.97 40.99
CA TYR A 101 -12.26 12.31 42.30
C TYR A 101 -11.60 13.17 43.41
N ARG A 102 -11.19 14.41 43.12
CA ARG A 102 -10.40 15.25 44.05
C ARG A 102 -11.17 16.34 44.82
N PHE A 103 -12.49 16.46 44.69
CA PHE A 103 -13.27 17.41 45.49
C PHE A 103 -14.42 16.70 46.23
N ARG A 104 -14.41 16.76 47.58
CA ARG A 104 -15.34 16.10 48.50
C ARG A 104 -16.49 17.02 48.94
N GLY A 105 -17.68 16.44 49.11
CA GLY A 105 -18.84 16.97 49.85
C GLY A 105 -20.14 16.30 49.38
N CYS A 106 -20.86 15.64 50.29
CA CYS A 106 -21.90 14.63 49.99
C CYS A 106 -23.14 15.13 49.21
N CYS A 107 -23.72 14.22 48.41
CA CYS A 107 -25.05 14.26 47.77
C CYS A 107 -25.31 15.48 46.87
N SER A 108 -25.19 15.52 45.54
CA SER A 108 -25.10 14.54 44.44
C SER A 108 -24.07 15.07 43.43
N PRO A 109 -22.76 14.79 43.57
CA PRO A 109 -21.75 15.47 42.79
C PRO A 109 -21.34 14.62 41.58
N ASN A 110 -21.57 15.14 40.37
CA ASN A 110 -21.15 14.61 39.06
C ASN A 110 -22.09 13.69 38.26
N CYS A 111 -23.40 13.54 38.52
CA CYS A 111 -24.28 12.81 37.57
C CYS A 111 -24.25 13.45 36.17
N LEU A 112 -24.50 14.76 36.05
CA LEU A 112 -24.43 15.45 34.74
C LEU A 112 -23.05 15.35 34.09
N GLY A 113 -21.99 15.48 34.89
CA GLY A 113 -20.63 15.29 34.41
C GLY A 113 -20.39 13.87 33.90
N ASN A 114 -20.78 12.85 34.67
CA ASN A 114 -20.64 11.44 34.33
C ASN A 114 -21.46 11.11 33.09
N TYR A 115 -22.68 11.64 33.00
CA TYR A 115 -23.50 11.57 31.81
C TYR A 115 -22.73 12.07 30.59
N GLN A 116 -22.16 13.29 30.64
CA GLN A 116 -21.41 13.85 29.51
C GLN A 116 -20.18 13.01 29.14
N ILE A 117 -19.41 12.54 30.13
CA ILE A 117 -18.22 11.70 29.89
C ILE A 117 -18.62 10.34 29.30
N SER A 118 -19.62 9.70 29.90
CA SER A 118 -20.09 8.37 29.52
C SER A 118 -20.74 8.37 28.15
N LYS A 119 -21.51 9.42 27.84
CA LYS A 119 -22.12 9.64 26.53
C LYS A 119 -21.04 9.86 25.47
N ARG A 120 -20.09 10.77 25.73
CA ARG A 120 -18.95 11.02 24.83
C ARG A 120 -18.12 9.76 24.59
N ALA A 121 -17.82 9.01 25.64
CA ALA A 121 -17.06 7.76 25.52
C ALA A 121 -17.77 6.74 24.63
N VAL A 122 -19.11 6.67 24.66
CA VAL A 122 -19.87 5.77 23.79
C VAL A 122 -19.98 6.29 22.36
N GLU A 123 -20.16 7.60 22.18
CA GLU A 123 -20.20 8.21 20.84
C GLU A 123 -18.85 8.05 20.12
N GLU A 124 -17.74 8.40 20.78
CA GLU A 124 -16.39 8.25 20.22
C GLU A 124 -15.99 6.77 20.03
N LEU A 125 -16.55 5.85 20.83
CA LEU A 125 -16.30 4.42 20.67
C LEU A 125 -16.81 3.88 19.33
N GLU A 126 -17.92 4.42 18.81
CA GLU A 126 -18.41 4.03 17.49
C GLU A 126 -17.46 4.48 16.38
N ASP A 127 -16.85 5.66 16.51
CA ASP A 127 -15.81 6.13 15.59
C ASP A 127 -14.57 5.20 15.63
N VAL A 128 -14.16 4.78 16.82
CA VAL A 128 -13.03 3.83 17.00
C VAL A 128 -13.34 2.48 16.35
N LYS A 129 -14.55 1.94 16.53
CA LYS A 129 -14.98 0.69 15.87
C LYS A 129 -15.00 0.84 14.35
N SER A 130 -15.46 1.98 13.85
CA SER A 130 -15.42 2.29 12.42
C SER A 130 -14.00 2.30 11.90
N LEU A 131 -13.05 2.91 12.62
CA LEU A 131 -11.62 2.91 12.25
C LEU A 131 -11.00 1.51 12.28
N LEU A 132 -11.38 0.66 13.24
CA LEU A 132 -10.97 -0.75 13.30
C LEU A 132 -11.50 -1.57 12.12
N GLY A 133 -12.72 -1.28 11.65
CA GLY A 133 -13.29 -1.87 10.44
C GLY A 133 -12.69 -1.33 9.14
N SER A 134 -12.07 -0.15 9.19
CA SER A 134 -11.56 0.59 8.03
C SER A 134 -10.03 0.55 7.91
N VAL A 135 -9.36 -0.42 8.55
CA VAL A 135 -7.90 -0.61 8.44
C VAL A 135 -7.55 -0.76 6.95
N PRO A 136 -6.62 0.06 6.41
CA PRO A 136 -6.21 -0.07 5.03
C PRO A 136 -5.62 -1.47 4.78
N GLY A 137 -6.08 -2.16 3.74
CA GLY A 137 -5.45 -3.40 3.30
C GLY A 137 -4.05 -3.16 2.73
N ASP A 138 -3.22 -4.19 2.66
CA ASP A 138 -1.79 -4.10 2.31
C ASP A 138 -1.52 -3.28 1.03
N ASN A 139 -2.31 -3.50 -0.03
CA ASN A 139 -2.19 -2.78 -1.31
C ASN A 139 -2.57 -1.29 -1.24
N ASN A 140 -3.27 -0.88 -0.17
CA ASN A 140 -3.72 0.48 0.06
C ASN A 140 -2.90 1.21 1.13
N ILE A 141 -1.89 0.57 1.75
CA ILE A 141 -1.04 1.22 2.77
C ILE A 141 0.01 2.11 2.12
N THR A 142 0.72 1.57 1.13
CA THR A 142 1.76 2.27 0.38
C THR A 142 1.56 2.09 -1.12
N ARG A 143 2.08 3.02 -1.90
CA ARG A 143 2.19 2.90 -3.36
C ARG A 143 3.63 3.11 -3.81
N ALA A 144 3.93 2.66 -5.01
CA ALA A 144 5.22 2.93 -5.65
C ALA A 144 5.56 4.43 -5.62
N PRO A 145 6.86 4.79 -5.60
CA PRO A 145 7.27 6.17 -5.85
C PRO A 145 6.63 6.68 -7.14
N TYR A 146 6.47 8.00 -7.27
CA TYR A 146 5.85 8.62 -8.44
C TYR A 146 6.66 8.34 -9.71
N ALA A 147 6.44 7.18 -10.31
CA ALA A 147 6.85 6.81 -11.65
C ALA A 147 5.59 6.60 -12.46
N ARG A 148 5.54 7.18 -13.66
CA ARG A 148 4.45 6.87 -14.59
C ARG A 148 4.55 5.39 -14.95
N ALA A 149 3.40 4.74 -15.10
CA ALA A 149 3.35 3.35 -15.57
C ALA A 149 4.11 3.20 -16.89
N VAL A 150 4.02 4.21 -17.77
CA VAL A 150 4.73 4.30 -19.06
C VAL A 150 5.38 5.67 -19.19
N GLU A 151 6.64 5.70 -19.63
CA GLU A 151 7.36 6.93 -19.96
C GLU A 151 7.13 7.27 -21.43
N ASN A 152 6.88 8.55 -21.76
CA ASN A 152 6.69 8.94 -23.15
C ASN A 152 8.04 9.04 -23.86
N MET A 153 8.25 8.18 -24.85
CA MET A 153 9.47 8.14 -25.64
C MET A 153 9.38 9.07 -26.86
N LEU A 154 10.45 9.79 -27.14
CA LEU A 154 10.59 10.54 -28.39
C LEU A 154 10.77 9.55 -29.55
N VAL A 155 9.79 9.53 -30.45
CA VAL A 155 9.75 8.69 -31.65
C VAL A 155 9.92 9.54 -32.91
N ASP A 156 10.52 8.96 -33.95
CA ASP A 156 10.55 9.58 -35.27
C ASP A 156 9.11 9.65 -35.84
N PRO A 157 8.63 10.85 -36.22
CA PRO A 157 7.30 11.03 -36.80
C PRO A 157 7.15 10.42 -38.20
N ALA A 158 8.24 9.95 -38.82
CA ALA A 158 8.20 9.29 -40.12
C ALA A 158 7.19 8.11 -40.12
N PRO A 159 6.40 7.96 -41.20
CA PRO A 159 5.52 6.82 -41.38
C PRO A 159 6.29 5.51 -41.29
N MET A 160 5.70 4.53 -40.62
CA MET A 160 6.31 3.21 -40.51
C MET A 160 6.16 2.47 -41.85
N PRO A 161 7.22 1.82 -42.39
CA PRO A 161 7.06 0.96 -43.55
C PRO A 161 6.14 -0.22 -43.26
N ARG A 162 5.35 -0.68 -44.24
CA ARG A 162 4.42 -1.82 -44.08
C ARG A 162 5.05 -3.08 -43.46
N SER A 163 6.28 -3.40 -43.82
CA SER A 163 7.00 -4.55 -43.25
C SER A 163 7.25 -4.43 -41.75
N ARG A 164 7.42 -3.20 -41.25
CA ARG A 164 7.58 -2.89 -39.83
C ARG A 164 6.24 -2.82 -39.10
N GLU A 165 5.17 -2.40 -39.78
CA GLU A 165 3.80 -2.41 -39.22
C GLU A 165 3.38 -3.82 -38.82
N VAL A 166 3.66 -4.83 -39.65
CA VAL A 166 3.38 -6.24 -39.33
C VAL A 166 4.15 -6.67 -38.06
N ILE A 167 5.44 -6.36 -37.97
CA ILE A 167 6.25 -6.70 -36.79
C ILE A 167 5.73 -5.98 -35.54
N PHE A 168 5.34 -4.71 -35.68
CA PHE A 168 4.75 -3.93 -34.61
C PHE A 168 3.46 -4.59 -34.09
N GLU A 169 2.56 -4.97 -34.98
CA GLU A 169 1.30 -5.65 -34.64
C GLU A 169 1.53 -7.01 -33.99
N ASP A 170 2.43 -7.83 -34.54
CA ASP A 170 2.79 -9.14 -33.98
C ASP A 170 3.32 -9.02 -32.55
N VAL A 171 4.20 -8.05 -32.29
CA VAL A 171 4.77 -7.81 -30.96
C VAL A 171 3.69 -7.30 -30.00
N LEU A 172 2.80 -6.41 -30.44
CA LEU A 172 1.68 -5.97 -29.62
C LEU A 172 0.73 -7.12 -29.27
N GLN A 173 0.46 -8.02 -30.21
CA GLN A 173 -0.35 -9.21 -29.98
C GLN A 173 0.31 -10.12 -28.94
N PHE A 174 1.61 -10.40 -29.08
CA PHE A 174 2.40 -11.16 -28.11
C PHE A 174 2.35 -10.53 -26.70
N ILE A 175 2.51 -9.21 -26.60
CA ILE A 175 2.49 -8.50 -25.31
C ILE A 175 1.09 -8.60 -24.67
N LYS A 176 0.04 -8.43 -25.47
CA LYS A 176 -1.35 -8.45 -25.00
C LYS A 176 -1.87 -9.85 -24.70
N SER A 177 -1.27 -10.88 -25.29
CA SER A 177 -1.66 -12.27 -25.10
C SER A 177 -1.56 -12.73 -23.64
N ASN A 178 -2.52 -13.58 -23.27
CA ASN A 178 -2.58 -14.26 -21.97
C ASN A 178 -2.05 -15.72 -22.06
N ASP A 179 -1.36 -16.09 -23.14
CA ASP A 179 -0.71 -17.40 -23.24
C ASP A 179 0.45 -17.50 -22.23
N PRO A 180 0.48 -18.49 -21.33
CA PRO A 180 1.56 -18.70 -20.36
C PRO A 180 2.90 -19.10 -21.00
N ASN A 181 2.91 -19.54 -22.26
CA ASN A 181 4.11 -19.90 -23.01
C ASN A 181 4.75 -18.70 -23.73
N GLU A 182 3.98 -17.64 -23.98
CA GLU A 182 4.48 -16.42 -24.59
C GLU A 182 5.08 -15.50 -23.53
N ARG A 183 6.37 -15.70 -23.23
CA ARG A 183 7.05 -15.02 -22.11
C ARG A 183 8.02 -13.95 -22.58
N ILE A 184 8.83 -14.32 -23.57
CA ILE A 184 9.86 -13.46 -24.13
C ILE A 184 9.72 -13.44 -25.65
N VAL A 185 9.87 -12.27 -26.25
CA VAL A 185 10.03 -12.14 -27.70
C VAL A 185 11.35 -11.44 -28.00
N GLY A 186 12.15 -12.07 -28.86
CA GLY A 186 13.38 -11.54 -29.41
C GLY A 186 13.14 -11.02 -30.82
N MET A 187 13.62 -9.82 -31.07
CA MET A 187 13.64 -9.16 -32.37
C MET A 187 15.09 -8.88 -32.74
N TRP A 188 15.41 -8.91 -34.02
CA TRP A 188 16.75 -8.53 -34.45
C TRP A 188 16.79 -7.97 -35.88
N GLY A 189 17.75 -7.09 -36.17
CA GLY A 189 17.84 -6.37 -37.44
C GLY A 189 19.09 -5.47 -37.54
N PRO A 190 19.59 -5.15 -38.75
CA PRO A 190 20.84 -4.41 -38.93
C PRO A 190 20.70 -2.90 -38.70
N ASP A 191 19.51 -2.33 -38.85
CA ASP A 191 19.28 -0.90 -38.66
C ASP A 191 18.88 -0.61 -37.21
N LYS A 192 19.89 -0.22 -36.41
CA LYS A 192 19.72 0.07 -34.99
C LYS A 192 18.67 1.17 -34.74
N ASP A 193 18.71 2.25 -35.51
CA ASP A 193 17.91 3.44 -35.22
C ASP A 193 16.44 3.17 -35.50
N ASP A 194 16.13 2.49 -36.60
CA ASP A 194 14.78 2.03 -36.92
C ASP A 194 14.23 1.06 -35.86
N ASN A 195 15.07 0.14 -35.38
CA ASN A 195 14.70 -0.86 -34.37
C ASN A 195 14.40 -0.19 -33.02
N THR A 196 15.27 0.73 -32.61
CA THR A 196 15.11 1.56 -31.41
C THR A 196 13.79 2.33 -31.50
N ASN A 197 13.51 2.93 -32.66
CA ASN A 197 12.28 3.68 -32.89
C ASN A 197 11.03 2.80 -32.82
N LEU A 198 11.08 1.58 -33.37
CA LEU A 198 9.99 0.61 -33.28
C LEU A 198 9.68 0.22 -31.82
N LEU A 199 10.70 -0.07 -31.01
CA LEU A 199 10.53 -0.37 -29.58
C LEU A 199 9.95 0.81 -28.80
N LYS A 200 10.37 2.03 -29.11
CA LYS A 200 9.80 3.25 -28.51
C LYS A 200 8.31 3.43 -28.88
N LYS A 201 7.92 3.14 -30.13
CA LYS A 201 6.51 3.12 -30.55
C LYS A 201 5.71 2.05 -29.82
N ILE A 202 6.29 0.86 -29.59
CA ILE A 202 5.67 -0.20 -28.76
C ILE A 202 5.48 0.28 -27.32
N ASN A 203 6.50 0.86 -26.70
CA ASN A 203 6.39 1.47 -25.37
C ASN A 203 5.23 2.49 -25.32
N ASN A 204 5.19 3.41 -26.27
CA ASN A 204 4.19 4.49 -26.30
C ASN A 204 2.76 3.99 -26.54
N SER A 205 2.58 2.78 -27.07
CA SER A 205 1.26 2.16 -27.26
C SER A 205 0.53 1.89 -25.93
N PHE A 206 1.24 1.97 -24.80
CA PHE A 206 0.69 1.74 -23.46
C PHE A 206 0.53 3.03 -22.63
N LEU A 207 0.72 4.23 -23.22
CA LEU A 207 0.62 5.51 -22.51
C LEU A 207 -0.79 5.80 -21.95
N GLU A 208 -1.84 5.47 -22.69
CA GLU A 208 -3.23 5.81 -22.32
C GLU A 208 -3.96 4.67 -21.60
N GLN A 209 -3.69 3.42 -21.98
CA GLN A 209 -4.32 2.22 -21.42
C GLN A 209 -3.24 1.19 -21.08
N SER A 210 -2.57 1.40 -19.95
CA SER A 210 -1.52 0.49 -19.52
C SER A 210 -2.12 -0.80 -18.96
N LEU A 211 -1.78 -1.93 -19.58
CA LEU A 211 -2.03 -3.28 -19.05
C LEU A 211 -1.06 -3.66 -17.92
N PHE A 212 -0.09 -2.80 -17.66
CA PHE A 212 1.05 -3.05 -16.80
C PHE A 212 1.13 -1.96 -15.72
N ASP A 213 1.54 -2.35 -14.51
CA ASP A 213 1.98 -1.38 -13.50
C ASP A 213 3.21 -0.62 -14.00
N PHE A 214 4.11 -1.29 -14.75
CA PHE A 214 5.32 -0.71 -15.31
C PHE A 214 5.64 -1.22 -16.73
N VAL A 215 5.91 -0.29 -17.66
CA VAL A 215 6.60 -0.56 -18.93
C VAL A 215 8.01 0.02 -18.83
N ILE A 216 9.00 -0.86 -18.75
CA ILE A 216 10.38 -0.54 -18.44
C ILE A 216 11.21 -0.64 -19.71
N PHE A 217 11.49 0.51 -20.33
CA PHE A 217 12.41 0.59 -21.45
C PHE A 217 13.84 0.69 -20.91
N VAL A 218 14.69 -0.23 -21.32
CA VAL A 218 16.10 -0.32 -20.93
C VAL A 218 16.94 -0.13 -22.19
N PRO A 219 17.51 1.07 -22.41
CA PRO A 219 18.54 1.21 -23.43
C PRO A 219 19.75 0.42 -22.97
N SER A 220 20.22 -0.54 -23.77
CA SER A 220 21.41 -1.29 -23.39
C SER A 220 22.63 -0.36 -23.44
N PRO A 221 23.34 -0.17 -22.32
CA PRO A 221 24.57 0.59 -22.30
C PRO A 221 25.68 -0.19 -23.02
N SER A 222 26.71 0.53 -23.47
CA SER A 222 27.79 -0.01 -24.32
C SER A 222 28.49 -1.26 -23.75
N ASP A 223 28.48 -1.45 -22.43
CA ASP A 223 29.09 -2.57 -21.71
C ASP A 223 28.09 -3.67 -21.29
N CYS A 224 26.77 -3.47 -21.47
CA CYS A 224 25.68 -4.41 -21.14
C CYS A 224 25.78 -5.01 -19.72
N SER A 225 26.45 -4.32 -18.78
CA SER A 225 26.73 -4.88 -17.46
C SER A 225 25.46 -4.97 -16.62
N VAL A 226 25.39 -5.99 -15.74
CA VAL A 226 24.26 -6.18 -14.82
C VAL A 226 24.00 -4.92 -14.00
N THR A 227 25.08 -4.33 -13.46
CA THR A 227 25.03 -3.07 -12.72
C THR A 227 24.38 -1.94 -13.52
N ASN A 228 24.69 -1.77 -14.80
CA ASN A 228 24.12 -0.69 -15.60
C ASN A 228 22.66 -0.94 -15.96
N ILE A 229 22.29 -2.18 -16.29
CA ILE A 229 20.88 -2.51 -16.54
C ILE A 229 20.03 -2.31 -15.28
N GLN A 230 20.54 -2.70 -14.11
CA GLN A 230 19.89 -2.40 -12.83
C GLN A 230 19.75 -0.87 -12.60
N SER A 231 20.71 -0.06 -13.07
CA SER A 231 20.60 1.42 -13.03
C SER A 231 19.43 1.93 -13.83
N GLU A 232 19.28 1.47 -15.07
CA GLU A 232 18.19 1.88 -15.95
C GLU A 232 16.84 1.46 -15.35
N ILE A 233 16.75 0.23 -14.82
CA ILE A 233 15.51 -0.25 -14.17
C ILE A 233 15.17 0.58 -12.93
N ILE A 234 16.14 0.84 -12.04
CA ILE A 234 15.91 1.66 -10.83
C ILE A 234 15.45 3.08 -11.19
N SER A 235 16.12 3.69 -12.16
CA SER A 235 15.77 5.03 -12.66
C SER A 235 14.33 5.03 -13.17
N ARG A 236 13.99 4.01 -13.97
CA ARG A 236 12.67 3.87 -14.57
C ARG A 236 11.57 3.60 -13.55
N LEU A 237 11.88 2.91 -12.45
CA LEU A 237 10.99 2.68 -11.32
C LEU A 237 10.87 3.90 -10.39
N GLY A 238 11.61 4.98 -10.64
CA GLY A 238 11.61 6.19 -9.80
C GLY A 238 12.25 5.95 -8.43
N MET A 239 13.13 4.95 -8.32
CA MET A 239 13.81 4.57 -7.10
C MET A 239 15.18 5.24 -7.02
N LYS A 240 15.70 5.41 -5.79
CA LYS A 240 17.02 5.97 -5.56
C LYS A 240 18.12 4.98 -5.94
N GLN A 241 19.17 5.49 -6.57
CA GLN A 241 20.39 4.75 -6.90
C GLN A 241 21.23 4.54 -5.64
N GLU A 242 20.88 3.55 -4.83
CA GLU A 242 21.54 3.25 -3.56
C GLU A 242 21.95 1.78 -3.44
N GLY A 243 23.11 1.57 -2.82
CA GLY A 243 23.66 0.25 -2.53
C GLY A 243 24.51 -0.35 -3.65
N ASN A 244 24.96 -1.58 -3.42
CA ASN A 244 25.70 -2.37 -4.42
C ASN A 244 24.72 -3.16 -5.33
N GLU A 245 25.26 -3.90 -6.28
CA GLU A 245 24.49 -4.73 -7.22
C GLU A 245 23.47 -5.66 -6.51
N ALA A 246 23.86 -6.30 -5.40
CA ALA A 246 22.98 -7.21 -4.67
C ALA A 246 21.83 -6.48 -3.95
N THR A 247 22.12 -5.32 -3.34
CA THR A 247 21.10 -4.46 -2.75
C THR A 247 20.11 -3.99 -3.81
N ARG A 248 20.62 -3.54 -4.96
CA ARG A 248 19.81 -3.05 -6.08
C ARG A 248 18.94 -4.16 -6.66
N ALA A 249 19.49 -5.35 -6.85
CA ALA A 249 18.74 -6.53 -7.26
C ALA A 249 17.57 -6.85 -6.33
N THR A 250 17.82 -6.87 -5.02
CA THR A 250 16.78 -7.14 -4.01
C THR A 250 15.64 -6.12 -4.08
N ARG A 251 15.99 -4.84 -4.26
CA ARG A 251 15.03 -3.74 -4.34
C ARG A 251 14.21 -3.79 -5.63
N ILE A 252 14.85 -4.05 -6.77
CA ILE A 252 14.16 -4.22 -8.07
C ILE A 252 13.19 -5.41 -7.99
N CYS A 253 13.67 -6.56 -7.49
CA CYS A 253 12.86 -7.77 -7.38
C CYS A 253 11.63 -7.51 -6.50
N GLY A 254 11.82 -6.95 -5.30
CA GLY A 254 10.72 -6.62 -4.39
C GLY A 254 9.69 -5.65 -5.00
N GLN A 255 10.15 -4.70 -5.82
CA GLN A 255 9.26 -3.76 -6.50
C GLN A 255 8.43 -4.42 -7.60
N LEU A 256 8.98 -5.42 -8.29
CA LEU A 256 8.34 -6.11 -9.42
C LEU A 256 7.60 -7.40 -9.03
N GLU A 257 7.86 -7.95 -7.84
CA GLU A 257 7.39 -9.27 -7.40
C GLU A 257 5.86 -9.41 -7.39
N ASN A 258 5.12 -8.33 -7.16
CA ASN A 258 3.66 -8.34 -7.15
C ASN A 258 3.04 -7.44 -8.22
N LYS A 259 3.78 -7.23 -9.31
CA LYS A 259 3.41 -6.31 -10.39
C LYS A 259 3.30 -6.98 -11.75
N ASN A 260 2.41 -6.42 -12.56
CA ASN A 260 2.35 -6.64 -13.99
C ASN A 260 3.38 -5.72 -14.65
N PHE A 261 4.30 -6.27 -15.43
CA PHE A 261 5.32 -5.46 -16.08
C PHE A 261 5.65 -5.94 -17.50
N LEU A 262 6.12 -4.99 -18.30
CA LEU A 262 6.75 -5.22 -19.59
C LEU A 262 8.17 -4.67 -19.51
N VAL A 263 9.18 -5.49 -19.77
CA VAL A 263 10.57 -5.03 -19.93
C VAL A 263 10.91 -5.03 -21.41
N ILE A 264 11.38 -3.90 -21.92
CA ILE A 264 11.83 -3.72 -23.30
C ILE A 264 13.33 -3.43 -23.25
N VAL A 265 14.16 -4.36 -23.70
CA VAL A 265 15.61 -4.21 -23.73
C VAL A 265 16.04 -3.90 -25.16
N ASP A 266 16.61 -2.71 -25.36
CA ASP A 266 17.06 -2.23 -26.67
C ASP A 266 18.57 -2.40 -26.85
N ASP A 267 19.05 -2.66 -28.07
CA ASP A 267 20.47 -2.82 -28.42
C ASP A 267 21.25 -3.84 -27.56
N LEU A 268 20.68 -5.03 -27.34
CA LEU A 268 21.36 -6.09 -26.59
C LEU A 268 22.50 -6.71 -27.42
N ARG A 269 23.74 -6.48 -26.97
CA ARG A 269 24.97 -6.94 -27.66
C ARG A 269 25.59 -8.20 -27.06
N GLN A 270 25.16 -8.60 -25.87
CA GLN A 270 25.66 -9.77 -25.14
C GLN A 270 24.50 -10.53 -24.51
N ASN A 271 24.73 -11.76 -24.05
CA ASN A 271 23.70 -12.53 -23.36
C ASN A 271 23.26 -11.82 -22.07
N LEU A 272 21.96 -11.63 -21.90
CA LEU A 272 21.37 -11.05 -20.71
C LEU A 272 20.76 -12.14 -19.83
N ASP A 273 21.29 -12.30 -18.62
CA ASP A 273 20.61 -13.07 -17.58
C ASP A 273 19.59 -12.18 -16.87
N LEU A 274 18.31 -12.41 -17.16
CA LEU A 274 17.18 -11.69 -16.56
C LEU A 274 17.14 -11.82 -15.03
N ARG A 275 17.60 -12.94 -14.46
CA ARG A 275 17.67 -13.11 -13.01
C ARG A 275 18.79 -12.28 -12.40
N ALA A 276 19.94 -12.19 -13.08
CA ALA A 276 21.05 -11.35 -12.63
C ALA A 276 20.67 -9.87 -12.58
N VAL A 277 19.86 -9.40 -13.54
CA VAL A 277 19.29 -8.04 -13.53
C VAL A 277 17.98 -7.93 -12.73
N ALA A 278 17.69 -8.94 -11.90
CA ALA A 278 16.61 -8.95 -10.92
C ALA A 278 15.18 -8.86 -11.46
N ILE A 279 14.94 -9.35 -12.68
CA ILE A 279 13.59 -9.56 -13.20
C ILE A 279 12.99 -10.83 -12.56
N PRO A 280 11.87 -10.72 -11.82
CA PRO A 280 11.30 -11.85 -11.11
C PRO A 280 10.55 -12.82 -12.03
N TYR A 281 10.68 -14.11 -11.73
CA TYR A 281 9.95 -15.20 -12.36
C TYR A 281 8.69 -15.57 -11.54
N PRO A 282 7.71 -16.31 -12.11
CA PRO A 282 7.61 -16.72 -13.51
C PRO A 282 7.32 -15.53 -14.45
N LEU A 283 7.74 -15.66 -15.71
CA LEU A 283 7.35 -14.79 -16.82
C LEU A 283 6.13 -15.38 -17.54
N GLY A 284 5.46 -14.57 -18.37
CA GLY A 284 4.22 -14.90 -19.05
C GLY A 284 2.98 -14.40 -18.30
N PHE A 285 1.83 -15.02 -18.57
CA PHE A 285 0.60 -14.79 -17.82
C PHE A 285 0.39 -15.95 -16.83
N VAL A 286 0.73 -15.75 -15.55
CA VAL A 286 0.68 -16.79 -14.51
C VAL A 286 0.08 -16.20 -13.24
N GLY A 287 -0.95 -16.86 -12.68
CA GLY A 287 -1.57 -16.44 -11.42
C GLY A 287 -2.05 -14.98 -11.45
N GLU A 288 -2.69 -14.58 -12.56
CA GLU A 288 -3.15 -13.21 -12.85
C GLU A 288 -2.05 -12.16 -13.02
N LYS A 289 -0.77 -12.54 -12.95
CA LYS A 289 0.37 -11.67 -13.22
C LYS A 289 0.76 -11.75 -14.69
N LYS A 290 0.81 -10.61 -15.38
CA LYS A 290 1.31 -10.46 -16.75
C LYS A 290 2.71 -9.87 -16.74
N ARG A 291 3.70 -10.68 -17.12
CA ARG A 291 5.13 -10.31 -17.11
C ARG A 291 5.76 -10.69 -18.43
N LYS A 292 6.02 -9.71 -19.28
CA LYS A 292 6.50 -9.91 -20.65
C LYS A 292 7.87 -9.26 -20.82
N VAL A 293 8.71 -9.85 -21.67
CA VAL A 293 10.01 -9.26 -22.05
C VAL A 293 10.11 -9.19 -23.56
N VAL A 294 10.52 -8.03 -24.06
CA VAL A 294 10.87 -7.80 -25.47
C VAL A 294 12.35 -7.46 -25.51
N ILE A 295 13.11 -8.16 -26.35
CA ILE A 295 14.56 -7.97 -26.48
C ILE A 295 14.89 -7.65 -27.93
N MET A 296 15.70 -6.62 -28.16
CA MET A 296 16.25 -6.31 -29.47
C MET A 296 17.76 -6.59 -29.52
N SER A 297 18.22 -7.27 -30.58
CA SER A 297 19.66 -7.47 -30.84
C SER A 297 20.04 -7.10 -32.28
N LEU A 298 21.32 -6.83 -32.55
CA LEU A 298 21.82 -6.36 -33.84
C LEU A 298 22.19 -7.48 -34.85
N CYS A 299 22.01 -8.77 -34.52
CA CYS A 299 22.50 -9.87 -35.37
C CYS A 299 21.41 -10.62 -36.18
N GLY A 300 21.21 -10.24 -37.47
CA GLY A 300 20.48 -10.95 -38.57
C GLY A 300 19.10 -10.37 -38.99
N TYR A 301 18.15 -11.15 -39.55
CA TYR A 301 16.68 -10.89 -39.39
C TYR A 301 15.86 -12.13 -38.95
N ARG A 302 15.11 -12.09 -37.83
CA ARG A 302 13.99 -12.99 -37.46
C ARG A 302 13.37 -12.54 -36.13
N LEU A 303 12.10 -12.88 -35.95
CA LEU A 303 11.41 -12.85 -34.66
C LEU A 303 11.56 -14.24 -34.02
N LEU A 304 11.91 -14.33 -32.74
CA LEU A 304 11.87 -15.59 -31.99
C LEU A 304 11.08 -15.38 -30.71
N VAL A 305 10.05 -16.21 -30.51
CA VAL A 305 9.44 -16.38 -29.20
C VAL A 305 10.29 -17.39 -28.43
N ILE A 306 10.78 -17.00 -27.25
CA ILE A 306 11.71 -17.76 -26.41
C ILE A 306 11.00 -18.22 -25.13
#